data_AF-A0A9J6RLX6-F1
#
_entry.id   AF-A0A9J6RLX6-F1
#
_cell.length_a   1.000
_cell.length_b   1.000
_cell.length_c   1.000
_cell.angle_alpha   90.00
_cell.angle_beta   90.00
_cell.angle_gamma   90.00
#
_symmetry.space_group_name_H-M   'P 1'
#
loop_
_entity.id
_entity.type
_entity.pdbx_description
1 polymer ?
#
loop_
_entity_poly.entity_id
_entity_poly.type
_entity_poly.pdbx_seq_one_letter_code
_entity_poly.pdbx_strand_id
1 'polypeptide(L)'
;MLTMIFALPLTVQADTTDTEDSRILESRYLSVPMGPESAQTDLLKSIVDIRVPEQITTVGGSLDYLLKPYGFQLDDSHEADEQYLLLVLTLPEPHRNLGSMTLMDALTTLGGKSFRPLINPVKRSVRYQLREGFGQFATAEEMEIAKQQWLDQKEINSLPSKEPGALSAAQQDRQSYGPVQRGDILSRIASQLDLPGMTIDQVLVYLFHANPHAFANDNMNHLLAGAMLKLPPVNPETLPTAFEASQLVDEHYRLWIQREVTP
;
A
#
# COMPACT_ATOMS: atom_id res chain seq x y z
N MET A 1 -12.41 34.52 64.56
CA MET A 1 -12.57 35.17 63.23
C MET A 1 -11.64 34.45 62.26
N LEU A 2 -12.18 33.52 61.49
CA LEU A 2 -11.45 32.68 60.52
C LEU A 2 -11.67 33.30 59.13
N THR A 3 -10.62 33.86 58.52
CA THR A 3 -10.71 34.52 57.22
C THR A 3 -10.41 33.51 56.12
N MET A 4 -11.47 33.04 55.44
CA MET A 4 -11.39 32.25 54.21
C MET A 4 -10.95 33.14 53.05
N ILE A 5 -9.80 32.86 52.45
CA ILE A 5 -9.34 33.47 51.19
C ILE A 5 -9.87 32.62 50.04
N PHE A 6 -10.78 33.18 49.25
CA PHE A 6 -11.24 32.59 47.99
C PHE A 6 -10.14 32.71 46.94
N ALA A 7 -9.62 31.57 46.46
CA ALA A 7 -8.80 31.52 45.25
C ALA A 7 -9.72 31.42 44.03
N LEU A 8 -9.71 32.46 43.19
CA LEU A 8 -10.33 32.42 41.86
C LEU A 8 -9.49 31.53 40.93
N PRO A 9 -10.08 30.62 40.14
CA PRO A 9 -9.33 29.96 39.08
C PRO A 9 -9.05 30.97 37.96
N LEU A 10 -7.77 31.18 37.66
CA LEU A 10 -7.32 31.83 36.42
C LEU A 10 -7.77 30.94 35.25
N THR A 11 -8.81 31.37 34.56
CA THR A 11 -9.19 30.80 33.26
C THR A 11 -8.09 31.17 32.27
N VAL A 12 -7.24 30.22 31.91
CA VAL A 12 -6.33 30.36 30.76
C VAL A 12 -7.17 30.19 29.50
N GLN A 13 -7.62 31.30 28.93
CA GLN A 13 -8.05 31.34 27.54
C GLN A 13 -6.80 31.23 26.68
N ALA A 14 -6.59 30.05 26.08
CA ALA A 14 -5.61 29.88 25.03
C ALA A 14 -6.19 30.45 23.73
N ASP A 15 -6.03 31.75 23.54
CA ASP A 15 -6.01 32.33 22.20
C ASP A 15 -4.66 31.94 21.57
N THR A 16 -4.68 31.05 20.58
CA THR A 16 -3.52 30.77 19.72
C THR A 16 -3.99 30.70 18.27
N THR A 17 -4.40 31.85 17.74
CA THR A 17 -4.21 32.13 16.33
C THR A 17 -2.72 32.36 16.08
N ASP A 18 -2.19 31.81 14.97
CA ASP A 18 -0.78 31.73 14.56
C ASP A 18 0.07 30.62 15.18
N THR A 19 -0.03 29.43 14.58
CA THR A 19 1.07 28.46 14.56
C THR A 19 1.84 28.65 13.25
N GLU A 20 2.58 29.75 13.11
CA GLU A 20 3.54 29.91 12.02
C GLU A 20 4.79 29.05 12.32
N ASP A 21 4.95 27.99 11.54
CA ASP A 21 6.23 27.34 11.19
C ASP A 21 7.22 27.10 12.35
N SER A 22 6.80 26.31 13.33
CA SER A 22 7.73 25.79 14.35
C SER A 22 8.67 24.80 13.68
N ARG A 23 9.96 25.10 13.54
CA ARG A 23 10.98 24.17 13.00
C ARG A 23 11.94 23.74 14.11
N ILE A 24 12.14 22.44 14.30
CA ILE A 24 13.16 21.91 15.22
C ILE A 24 14.48 21.81 14.47
N LEU A 25 15.53 22.38 15.05
CA LEU A 25 16.90 22.15 14.61
C LEU A 25 17.33 20.74 15.05
N GLU A 26 17.41 19.79 14.12
CA GLU A 26 18.04 18.49 14.36
C GLU A 26 19.58 18.61 14.37
N SER A 27 20.13 19.58 13.63
CA SER A 27 21.56 19.90 13.64
C SER A 27 21.81 21.36 13.28
N ARG A 28 23.10 21.77 13.21
CA ARG A 28 23.49 23.14 12.82
C ARG A 28 23.10 23.54 11.39
N TYR A 29 22.77 22.58 10.53
CA TYR A 29 22.41 22.83 9.13
C TYR A 29 21.09 22.17 8.72
N LEU A 30 20.42 21.46 9.64
CA LEU A 30 19.19 20.72 9.35
C LEU A 30 18.10 21.14 10.31
N SER A 31 17.03 21.72 9.77
CA SER A 31 15.80 22.02 10.49
C SER A 31 14.66 21.18 9.92
N VAL A 32 13.96 20.46 10.78
CA VAL A 32 12.78 19.66 10.43
C VAL A 32 11.53 20.44 10.89
N PRO A 33 10.53 20.64 10.02
CA PRO A 33 9.28 21.29 10.43
C PRO A 33 8.59 20.45 11.52
N MET A 34 8.09 21.12 12.56
CA MET A 34 7.21 20.53 13.56
C MET A 34 5.79 20.50 13.03
N GLY A 35 5.12 19.37 13.23
CA GLY A 35 3.75 19.16 12.77
C GLY A 35 3.69 18.14 11.63
N PRO A 36 2.47 17.75 11.23
CA PRO A 36 2.29 16.78 10.16
C PRO A 36 2.86 17.31 8.85
N GLU A 37 3.49 16.43 8.08
CA GLU A 37 3.97 16.76 6.75
C GLU A 37 2.80 17.16 5.83
N SER A 38 3.07 17.95 4.78
CA SER A 38 2.02 18.33 3.82
C SER A 38 1.32 17.10 3.21
N ALA A 39 2.04 16.00 2.99
CA ALA A 39 1.47 14.74 2.49
C ALA A 39 0.59 14.03 3.54
N GLN A 40 0.87 14.21 4.84
CA GLN A 40 0.08 13.62 5.93
C GLN A 40 -1.23 14.39 6.16
N THR A 41 -1.22 15.70 5.88
CA THR A 41 -2.40 16.56 6.00
C THR A 41 -3.27 16.51 4.73
N ASP A 42 -2.63 16.46 3.56
CA ASP A 42 -3.27 16.35 2.26
C ASP A 42 -2.63 15.19 1.49
N LEU A 43 -3.31 14.03 1.53
CA LEU A 43 -2.85 12.80 0.90
C LEU A 43 -2.63 12.95 -0.61
N LEU A 44 -3.31 13.90 -1.28
CA LEU A 44 -3.14 14.15 -2.71
C LEU A 44 -1.79 14.80 -3.04
N LYS A 45 -1.10 15.36 -2.05
CA LYS A 45 0.26 15.91 -2.16
C LYS A 45 1.35 14.88 -1.86
N SER A 46 0.97 13.64 -1.54
CA SER A 46 1.94 12.56 -1.37
C SER A 46 2.75 12.36 -2.64
N ILE A 47 4.07 12.22 -2.49
CA ILE A 47 4.96 11.89 -3.61
C ILE A 47 4.72 10.43 -4.00
N VAL A 48 4.49 10.20 -5.28
CA VAL A 48 4.31 8.85 -5.85
C VAL A 48 5.65 8.35 -6.38
N ASP A 49 5.99 7.11 -6.01
CA ASP A 49 7.06 6.32 -6.61
C ASP A 49 6.57 4.87 -6.76
N ILE A 50 5.79 4.64 -7.82
CA ILE A 50 5.10 3.38 -8.06
C ILE A 50 5.38 2.88 -9.48
N ARG A 51 5.69 1.58 -9.57
CA ARG A 51 5.72 0.83 -10.82
C ARG A 51 4.49 -0.05 -10.92
N VAL A 52 3.67 0.18 -11.93
CA VAL A 52 2.47 -0.62 -12.22
C VAL A 52 2.90 -1.99 -12.77
N PRO A 53 2.50 -3.10 -12.14
CA PRO A 53 2.82 -4.44 -12.59
C PRO A 53 2.33 -4.76 -14.02
N GLU A 54 3.01 -5.66 -14.73
CA GLU A 54 2.70 -6.00 -16.12
C GLU A 54 1.32 -6.63 -16.31
N GLN A 55 0.80 -7.32 -15.29
CA GLN A 55 -0.55 -7.88 -15.32
C GLN A 55 -1.65 -6.82 -15.45
N ILE A 56 -1.36 -5.58 -15.05
CA ILE A 56 -2.28 -4.45 -15.23
C ILE A 56 -1.97 -3.82 -16.58
N THR A 57 -2.92 -3.97 -17.50
CA THR A 57 -2.79 -3.50 -18.89
C THR A 57 -3.64 -2.26 -19.18
N THR A 58 -4.59 -1.91 -18.31
CA THR A 58 -5.53 -0.81 -18.52
C THR A 58 -5.24 0.39 -17.62
N VAL A 59 -5.64 1.58 -18.07
CA VAL A 59 -5.53 2.82 -17.28
C VAL A 59 -6.40 2.70 -16.02
N GLY A 60 -7.61 2.13 -16.12
CA GLY A 60 -8.47 1.93 -14.95
C GLY A 60 -7.85 1.00 -13.90
N GLY A 61 -7.27 -0.13 -14.32
CA GLY A 61 -6.55 -1.01 -13.39
C GLY A 61 -5.32 -0.33 -12.77
N SER A 62 -4.63 0.52 -13.54
CA SER A 62 -3.51 1.32 -13.04
C SER A 62 -3.96 2.33 -11.99
N LEU A 63 -5.12 2.96 -12.17
CA LEU A 63 -5.70 3.91 -11.21
C LEU A 63 -6.09 3.20 -9.92
N ASP A 64 -6.75 2.04 -10.00
CA ASP A 64 -7.06 1.23 -8.81
C ASP A 64 -5.79 0.87 -8.03
N TYR A 65 -4.73 0.46 -8.73
CA TYR A 65 -3.46 0.09 -8.11
C TYR A 65 -2.76 1.30 -7.48
N LEU A 66 -2.74 2.44 -8.18
CA LEU A 66 -2.14 3.69 -7.72
C LEU A 66 -2.83 4.25 -6.47
N LEU A 67 -4.15 4.18 -6.40
CA LEU A 67 -4.94 4.80 -5.32
C LEU A 67 -4.92 4.01 -4.01
N LYS A 68 -4.77 2.68 -4.09
CA LYS A 68 -4.87 1.75 -2.96
C LYS A 68 -3.96 2.09 -1.76
N PRO A 69 -2.66 2.43 -1.93
CA PRO A 69 -1.78 2.78 -0.80
C PRO A 69 -2.19 4.07 -0.08
N TYR A 70 -2.89 4.98 -0.76
CA TYR A 70 -3.28 6.29 -0.24
C TYR A 70 -4.70 6.29 0.35
N GLY A 71 -5.36 5.13 0.39
CA GLY A 71 -6.72 4.99 0.92
C GLY A 71 -7.79 5.67 0.07
N PHE A 72 -7.50 5.91 -1.21
CA PHE A 72 -8.49 6.32 -2.20
C PHE A 72 -8.96 5.12 -3.01
N GLN A 73 -10.14 5.26 -3.60
CA GLN A 73 -10.73 4.27 -4.50
C GLN A 73 -11.28 4.95 -5.76
N LEU A 74 -11.36 4.22 -6.86
CA LEU A 74 -12.05 4.72 -8.04
C LEU A 74 -13.57 4.70 -7.79
N ASP A 75 -14.26 5.76 -8.21
CA ASP A 75 -15.72 5.81 -8.14
C ASP A 75 -16.31 5.01 -9.31
N ASP A 76 -16.93 3.88 -8.98
CA ASP A 76 -17.68 3.04 -9.92
C ASP A 76 -19.18 3.40 -9.94
N SER A 77 -19.58 4.55 -9.39
CA SER A 77 -20.97 5.02 -9.43
C SER A 77 -21.43 5.19 -10.88
N HIS A 78 -22.58 4.58 -11.24
CA HIS A 78 -23.19 4.62 -12.58
C HIS A 78 -23.66 6.01 -13.05
N GLU A 79 -23.35 7.07 -12.32
CA GLU A 79 -23.74 8.44 -12.63
C GLU A 79 -22.80 9.13 -13.64
N ALA A 80 -21.62 8.55 -13.91
CA ALA A 80 -20.58 9.15 -14.76
C ALA A 80 -20.11 8.20 -15.87
N ASP A 81 -20.93 8.02 -16.91
CA ASP A 81 -20.63 7.07 -18.00
C ASP A 81 -19.41 7.46 -18.85
N GLU A 82 -19.06 8.74 -18.91
CA GLU A 82 -17.90 9.24 -19.68
C GLU A 82 -16.55 8.71 -19.17
N GLN A 83 -16.44 8.40 -17.86
CA GLN A 83 -15.20 7.95 -17.25
C GLN A 83 -14.73 6.61 -17.82
N TYR A 84 -15.66 5.71 -18.14
CA TYR A 84 -15.32 4.35 -18.57
C TYR A 84 -14.51 4.33 -19.86
N LEU A 85 -14.69 5.33 -20.73
CA LEU A 85 -13.87 5.51 -21.93
C LEU A 85 -12.38 5.60 -21.62
N LEU A 86 -12.00 6.24 -20.50
CA LEU A 86 -10.61 6.33 -20.05
C LEU A 86 -10.15 5.00 -19.44
N LEU A 87 -11.00 4.36 -18.63
CA LEU A 87 -10.62 3.21 -17.81
C LEU A 87 -10.25 1.99 -18.66
N VAL A 88 -10.91 1.80 -19.80
CA VAL A 88 -10.65 0.67 -20.70
C VAL A 88 -9.44 0.87 -21.61
N LEU A 89 -8.86 2.08 -21.67
CA LEU A 89 -7.69 2.34 -22.49
C LEU A 89 -6.48 1.54 -22.00
N THR A 90 -5.64 1.11 -22.93
CA THR A 90 -4.37 0.47 -22.59
C THR A 90 -3.44 1.48 -21.92
N LEU A 91 -2.83 1.07 -20.80
CA LEU A 91 -1.83 1.86 -20.10
C LEU A 91 -0.58 2.01 -20.98
N PRO A 92 -0.17 3.24 -21.34
CA PRO A 92 1.06 3.47 -22.08
C PRO A 92 2.29 3.12 -21.23
N GLU A 93 3.34 2.56 -21.85
CA GLU A 93 4.60 2.21 -21.16
C GLU A 93 5.23 3.37 -20.36
N PRO A 94 5.26 4.63 -20.85
CA PRO A 94 5.76 5.75 -20.05
C PRO A 94 4.98 6.00 -18.76
N HIS A 95 3.70 5.60 -18.69
CA HIS A 95 2.84 5.77 -17.52
C HIS A 95 2.90 4.58 -16.56
N ARG A 96 3.64 3.51 -16.90
CA ARG A 96 3.86 2.38 -15.98
C ARG A 96 4.75 2.74 -14.79
N ASN A 97 5.67 3.69 -14.97
CA ASN A 97 6.55 4.17 -13.92
C ASN A 97 6.17 5.61 -13.57
N LEU A 98 5.43 5.79 -12.48
CA LEU A 98 5.02 7.10 -11.98
C LEU A 98 5.93 7.44 -10.80
N GLY A 99 6.86 8.37 -11.03
CA GLY A 99 7.86 8.78 -10.05
C GLY A 99 8.02 10.30 -10.00
N SER A 100 8.38 10.82 -8.84
CA SER A 100 8.77 12.23 -8.64
C SER A 100 7.66 13.27 -8.91
N MET A 101 6.40 12.88 -8.74
CA MET A 101 5.24 13.79 -8.84
C MET A 101 4.25 13.53 -7.71
N THR A 102 3.33 14.46 -7.47
CA THR A 102 2.29 14.26 -6.44
C THR A 102 1.23 13.27 -6.92
N LEU A 103 0.45 12.71 -6.00
CA LEU A 103 -0.71 11.87 -6.34
C LEU A 103 -1.70 12.64 -7.23
N MET A 104 -1.96 13.92 -6.95
CA MET A 104 -2.80 14.77 -7.82
C MET A 104 -2.23 14.91 -9.24
N ASP A 105 -0.92 15.11 -9.37
CA ASP A 105 -0.26 15.24 -10.67
C ASP A 105 -0.28 13.92 -11.44
N ALA A 106 -0.09 12.80 -10.75
CA ALA A 106 -0.21 11.46 -11.33
C ALA A 106 -1.62 11.21 -11.88
N LEU A 107 -2.65 11.54 -11.10
CA LEU A 107 -4.05 11.42 -11.53
C LEU A 107 -4.37 12.34 -12.72
N THR A 108 -3.83 13.55 -12.70
CA THR A 108 -3.97 14.50 -13.82
C THR A 108 -3.24 14.01 -15.07
N THR A 109 -2.07 13.40 -14.91
CA THR A 109 -1.26 12.84 -16.01
C THR A 109 -1.96 11.64 -16.65
N LEU A 110 -2.52 10.72 -15.86
CA LEU A 110 -3.27 9.57 -16.36
C LEU A 110 -4.56 9.97 -17.09
N GLY A 111 -5.26 11.02 -16.63
CA GLY A 111 -6.42 11.57 -17.34
C GLY A 111 -6.05 12.35 -18.62
N GLY A 112 -4.79 12.74 -18.75
CA GLY A 112 -4.29 13.50 -19.89
C GLY A 112 -5.01 14.84 -20.09
N LYS A 113 -5.10 15.26 -21.36
CA LYS A 113 -5.76 16.51 -21.73
C LYS A 113 -7.29 16.40 -21.81
N SER A 114 -7.80 15.20 -22.04
CA SER A 114 -9.22 14.97 -22.32
C SER A 114 -10.06 14.83 -21.07
N PHE A 115 -9.48 14.32 -19.98
CA PHE A 115 -10.21 14.11 -18.72
C PHE A 115 -9.68 15.00 -17.59
N ARG A 116 -10.52 15.25 -16.60
CA ARG A 116 -10.15 15.90 -15.34
C ARG A 116 -10.54 15.00 -14.16
N PRO A 117 -9.65 14.81 -13.17
CA PRO A 117 -10.02 14.09 -11.95
C PRO A 117 -10.92 14.98 -11.07
N LEU A 118 -11.98 14.39 -10.53
CA LEU A 118 -12.86 14.97 -9.53
C LEU A 118 -12.74 14.12 -8.26
N ILE A 119 -12.28 14.76 -7.19
CA ILE A 119 -12.03 14.08 -5.92
C ILE A 119 -13.22 14.28 -4.99
N ASN A 120 -13.74 13.20 -4.44
CA ASN A 120 -14.67 13.23 -3.33
C ASN A 120 -13.89 13.00 -2.02
N PRO A 121 -13.61 14.04 -1.22
CA PRO A 121 -12.82 13.89 0.00
C PRO A 121 -13.54 13.08 1.10
N VAL A 122 -14.88 13.04 1.07
CA VAL A 122 -15.70 12.33 2.07
C VAL A 122 -15.64 10.83 1.84
N LYS A 123 -15.85 10.40 0.59
CA LYS A 123 -15.79 8.98 0.21
C LYS A 123 -14.37 8.51 -0.13
N ARG A 124 -13.41 9.43 -0.16
CA ARG A 124 -12.06 9.27 -0.74
C ARG A 124 -12.14 8.56 -2.09
N SER A 125 -13.06 9.01 -2.93
CA SER A 125 -13.24 8.48 -4.27
C SER A 125 -12.71 9.43 -5.34
N VAL A 126 -12.17 8.87 -6.41
CA VAL A 126 -11.73 9.61 -7.58
C VAL A 126 -12.60 9.21 -8.75
N ARG A 127 -13.16 10.20 -9.44
CA ARG A 127 -13.87 10.01 -10.71
C ARG A 127 -13.27 10.89 -11.79
N TYR A 128 -13.45 10.53 -13.04
CA TYR A 128 -13.01 11.35 -14.17
C TYR A 128 -14.21 11.96 -14.89
N GLN A 129 -14.05 13.20 -15.30
CA GLN A 129 -15.02 13.88 -16.14
C GLN A 129 -14.36 14.30 -17.45
N LEU A 130 -15.08 14.17 -18.56
CA LEU A 130 -14.59 14.66 -19.84
C LEU A 130 -14.54 16.19 -19.83
N ARG A 131 -13.47 16.76 -20.37
CA ARG A 131 -13.34 18.21 -20.49
C ARG A 131 -14.21 18.73 -21.63
N GLU A 132 -14.65 19.97 -21.50
CA GLU A 132 -15.38 20.68 -22.56
C GLU A 132 -14.57 20.67 -23.87
N GLY A 133 -15.27 20.42 -24.98
CA GLY A 133 -14.65 20.32 -26.32
C GLY A 133 -14.27 18.90 -26.76
N PHE A 134 -14.22 17.93 -25.85
CA PHE A 134 -13.92 16.53 -26.20
C PHE A 134 -15.17 15.64 -26.38
N GLY A 135 -16.36 16.15 -26.07
CA GLY A 135 -17.63 15.40 -26.20
C GLY A 135 -17.90 14.86 -27.60
N GLN A 136 -17.34 15.47 -28.65
CA GLN A 136 -17.44 14.97 -30.03
C GLN A 136 -16.73 13.61 -30.24
N PHE A 137 -15.81 13.23 -29.34
CA PHE A 137 -15.08 11.96 -29.39
C PHE A 137 -15.63 10.93 -28.39
N ALA A 138 -16.76 11.23 -27.75
CA ALA A 138 -17.39 10.39 -26.74
C ALA A 138 -18.86 10.20 -27.10
N THR A 139 -19.16 9.18 -27.92
CA THR A 139 -20.54 8.85 -28.25
C THR A 139 -21.20 8.03 -27.14
N ALA A 140 -22.53 8.14 -27.01
CA ALA A 140 -23.28 7.38 -26.01
C ALA A 140 -23.11 5.87 -26.13
N GLU A 141 -23.01 5.36 -27.36
CA GLU A 141 -22.80 3.94 -27.63
C GLU A 141 -21.41 3.47 -27.17
N GLU A 142 -20.35 4.23 -27.47
CA GLU A 142 -18.99 3.92 -27.04
C GLU A 142 -18.86 3.94 -25.51
N MET A 143 -19.52 4.89 -24.84
CA MET A 143 -19.53 4.97 -23.38
C MET A 143 -20.17 3.73 -22.74
N GLU A 144 -21.30 3.28 -23.29
CA GLU A 144 -21.98 2.08 -22.77
C GLU A 144 -21.14 0.82 -23.02
N ILE A 145 -20.54 0.66 -24.21
CA ILE A 145 -19.63 -0.46 -24.50
C ILE A 145 -18.44 -0.45 -23.54
N ALA A 146 -17.79 0.70 -23.34
CA ALA A 146 -16.66 0.83 -22.44
C ALA A 146 -17.05 0.52 -20.99
N LYS A 147 -18.24 0.93 -20.55
CA LYS A 147 -18.78 0.63 -19.23
C LYS A 147 -18.98 -0.87 -19.03
N GLN A 148 -19.66 -1.54 -19.96
CA GLN A 148 -19.84 -2.99 -19.89
C GLN A 148 -18.49 -3.71 -19.86
N GLN A 149 -17.56 -3.33 -20.74
CA GLN A 149 -16.21 -3.91 -20.77
C GLN A 149 -15.44 -3.69 -19.46
N TRP A 150 -15.60 -2.55 -18.79
CA TRP A 150 -15.00 -2.29 -17.48
C TRP A 150 -15.62 -3.15 -16.38
N LEU A 151 -16.95 -3.23 -16.35
CA LEU A 151 -17.68 -4.03 -15.37
C LEU A 151 -17.39 -5.52 -15.53
N ASP A 152 -17.36 -6.03 -16.76
CA ASP A 152 -16.97 -7.42 -17.05
C ASP A 152 -15.53 -7.70 -16.57
N GLN A 153 -14.59 -6.77 -16.80
CA GLN A 153 -13.21 -6.91 -16.30
C GLN A 153 -13.15 -6.89 -14.78
N LYS A 154 -13.90 -6.00 -14.13
CA LYS A 154 -14.01 -5.96 -12.67
C LYS A 154 -14.65 -7.24 -12.15
N GLU A 155 -15.68 -7.76 -12.80
CA GLU A 155 -16.30 -9.04 -12.46
C GLU A 155 -15.32 -10.19 -12.65
N ILE A 156 -14.57 -10.27 -13.75
CA ILE A 156 -13.52 -11.28 -13.94
C ILE A 156 -12.45 -11.20 -12.85
N ASN A 157 -12.07 -9.99 -12.44
CA ASN A 157 -11.06 -9.76 -11.41
C ASN A 157 -11.61 -9.87 -9.98
N SER A 158 -12.92 -9.78 -9.78
CA SER A 158 -13.61 -9.85 -8.47
C SER A 158 -14.36 -11.15 -8.25
N LEU A 159 -14.61 -11.93 -9.30
CA LEU A 159 -15.04 -13.30 -9.23
C LEU A 159 -13.99 -14.00 -8.39
N PRO A 160 -14.34 -14.48 -7.18
CA PRO A 160 -13.51 -15.48 -6.58
C PRO A 160 -13.46 -16.61 -7.60
N SER A 161 -12.25 -17.10 -7.91
CA SER A 161 -12.14 -18.43 -8.51
C SER A 161 -13.09 -19.34 -7.73
N LYS A 162 -14.18 -19.73 -8.39
CA LYS A 162 -15.36 -20.44 -7.87
C LYS A 162 -15.07 -21.19 -6.57
N GLU A 163 -15.74 -20.77 -5.48
CA GLU A 163 -15.83 -21.37 -4.14
C GLU A 163 -14.64 -22.26 -3.65
N PRO A 164 -14.02 -21.94 -2.48
CA PRO A 164 -13.15 -22.87 -1.76
C PRO A 164 -13.99 -24.02 -1.17
N GLY A 165 -14.37 -24.97 -2.03
CA GLY A 165 -15.35 -26.00 -1.71
C GLY A 165 -15.22 -27.26 -2.56
N ALA A 166 -14.06 -27.50 -3.19
CA ALA A 166 -13.66 -28.84 -3.62
C ALA A 166 -12.15 -28.82 -3.88
N LEU A 167 -11.42 -29.47 -2.97
CA LEU A 167 -10.07 -29.94 -3.20
C LEU A 167 -10.01 -30.63 -4.57
N SER A 168 -9.31 -30.03 -5.54
CA SER A 168 -8.83 -30.76 -6.71
C SER A 168 -7.49 -30.19 -7.19
N ALA A 169 -6.45 -30.62 -6.49
CA ALA A 169 -5.24 -31.21 -7.06
C ALA A 169 -4.41 -30.47 -8.13
N ALA A 170 -4.67 -29.20 -8.43
CA ALA A 170 -3.87 -28.40 -9.38
C ALA A 170 -3.25 -27.12 -8.78
N GLN A 171 -3.50 -26.84 -7.49
CA GLN A 171 -2.87 -25.73 -6.73
C GLN A 171 -1.75 -26.20 -5.78
N GLN A 172 -1.24 -27.42 -5.95
CA GLN A 172 -0.12 -27.92 -5.12
C GLN A 172 1.24 -27.31 -5.46
N ASP A 173 1.35 -26.42 -6.46
CA ASP A 173 2.64 -25.88 -6.91
C ASP A 173 2.93 -24.43 -6.44
N ARG A 174 2.08 -23.85 -5.58
CA ARG A 174 2.39 -22.60 -4.84
C ARG A 174 2.73 -22.85 -3.36
N GLN A 175 3.08 -24.07 -3.00
CA GLN A 175 3.43 -24.42 -1.60
C GLN A 175 4.89 -24.16 -1.26
N SER A 176 5.68 -23.58 -2.17
CA SER A 176 7.09 -23.31 -1.92
C SER A 176 7.61 -22.06 -2.63
N TYR A 177 8.47 -21.31 -1.96
CA TYR A 177 9.23 -20.17 -2.46
C TYR A 177 10.69 -20.59 -2.61
N GLY A 178 11.27 -20.39 -3.78
CA GLY A 178 12.68 -20.63 -4.02
C GLY A 178 13.03 -20.99 -5.46
N PRO A 179 14.31 -21.25 -5.75
CA PRO A 179 15.42 -21.26 -4.79
C PRO A 179 15.77 -19.86 -4.30
N VAL A 180 16.08 -19.73 -3.02
CA VAL A 180 16.61 -18.48 -2.44
C VAL A 180 17.90 -18.09 -3.16
N GLN A 181 18.01 -16.84 -3.62
CA GLN A 181 19.19 -16.35 -4.32
C GLN A 181 20.27 -15.91 -3.33
N ARG A 182 21.53 -15.88 -3.77
CA ARG A 182 22.61 -15.32 -2.94
C ARG A 182 22.36 -13.82 -2.71
N GLY A 183 22.34 -13.41 -1.45
CA GLY A 183 22.06 -12.02 -1.06
C GLY A 183 20.58 -11.71 -0.82
N ASP A 184 19.69 -12.69 -0.95
CA ASP A 184 18.32 -12.57 -0.45
C ASP A 184 18.32 -12.52 1.08
N ILE A 185 17.35 -11.79 1.62
CA ILE A 185 17.08 -11.70 3.06
C ILE A 185 15.62 -12.08 3.32
N LEU A 186 15.37 -12.73 4.46
CA LEU A 186 14.05 -13.26 4.79
C LEU A 186 12.97 -12.16 4.82
N SER A 187 13.30 -10.95 5.26
CA SER A 187 12.39 -9.80 5.28
C SER A 187 11.93 -9.34 3.91
N ARG A 188 12.84 -9.35 2.92
CA ARG A 188 12.50 -9.05 1.53
C ARG A 188 11.55 -10.11 0.98
N ILE A 189 11.84 -11.39 1.23
CA ILE A 189 10.97 -12.50 0.81
C ILE A 189 9.59 -12.37 1.45
N ALA A 190 9.54 -12.12 2.76
CA ALA A 190 8.30 -11.93 3.50
C ALA A 190 7.44 -10.79 2.93
N SER A 191 8.06 -9.65 2.56
CA SER A 191 7.35 -8.51 1.96
C SER A 191 6.76 -8.80 0.58
N GLN A 192 7.33 -9.76 -0.17
CA GLN A 192 6.86 -10.13 -1.50
C GLN A 192 5.69 -11.13 -1.46
N LEU A 193 5.58 -11.91 -0.39
CA LEU A 193 4.56 -12.95 -0.26
C LEU A 193 3.17 -12.39 0.07
N ASP A 194 3.08 -11.12 0.49
CA ASP A 194 1.83 -10.37 0.76
C ASP A 194 0.75 -11.24 1.44
N LEU A 195 1.12 -11.86 2.57
CA LEU A 195 0.19 -12.71 3.33
C LEU A 195 -0.79 -11.81 4.11
N PRO A 196 -2.08 -11.75 3.74
CA PRO A 196 -3.01 -10.78 4.28
C PRO A 196 -3.30 -11.05 5.76
N GLY A 197 -3.38 -9.97 6.56
CA GLY A 197 -3.76 -10.03 7.97
C GLY A 197 -2.64 -10.39 8.95
N MET A 198 -1.39 -10.53 8.48
CA MET A 198 -0.20 -10.70 9.33
C MET A 198 0.73 -9.49 9.22
N THR A 199 1.41 -9.17 10.32
CA THR A 199 2.53 -8.22 10.29
C THR A 199 3.77 -8.86 9.63
N ILE A 200 4.72 -8.04 9.18
CA ILE A 200 5.96 -8.55 8.59
C ILE A 200 6.71 -9.48 9.56
N ASP A 201 6.75 -9.15 10.85
CA ASP A 201 7.38 -9.97 11.89
C ASP A 201 6.67 -11.32 12.07
N GLN A 202 5.34 -11.34 12.00
CA GLN A 202 4.59 -12.60 12.03
C GLN A 202 4.91 -13.47 10.80
N VAL A 203 5.07 -12.87 9.62
CA VAL A 203 5.47 -13.60 8.41
C VAL A 203 6.91 -14.13 8.52
N LEU A 204 7.84 -13.34 9.07
CA LEU A 204 9.22 -13.77 9.31
C LEU A 204 9.27 -15.00 10.22
N VAL A 205 8.62 -14.94 11.38
CA VAL A 205 8.58 -16.05 12.34
C VAL A 205 7.86 -17.26 11.75
N TYR A 206 6.77 -17.04 11.03
CA TYR A 206 6.03 -18.07 10.32
C TYR A 206 6.92 -18.84 9.32
N LEU A 207 7.64 -18.12 8.45
CA LEU A 207 8.55 -18.73 7.48
C LEU A 207 9.72 -19.44 8.16
N PHE A 208 10.24 -18.87 9.24
CA PHE A 208 11.31 -19.46 10.04
C PHE A 208 10.89 -20.81 10.63
N HIS A 209 9.74 -20.86 11.33
CA HIS A 209 9.23 -22.09 11.94
C HIS A 209 8.86 -23.17 10.92
N ALA A 210 8.32 -22.76 9.76
CA ALA A 210 7.98 -23.71 8.70
C ALA A 210 9.21 -24.30 7.99
N ASN A 211 10.38 -23.64 8.08
CA ASN A 211 11.56 -23.94 7.28
C ASN A 211 12.89 -23.93 8.06
N PRO A 212 13.02 -24.64 9.18
CA PRO A 212 14.25 -24.65 9.97
C PRO A 212 15.48 -25.10 9.16
N HIS A 213 15.28 -25.96 8.14
CA HIS A 213 16.34 -26.42 7.24
C HIS A 213 16.91 -25.33 6.33
N ALA A 214 16.21 -24.21 6.15
CA ALA A 214 16.64 -23.11 5.29
C ALA A 214 17.51 -22.08 6.02
N PHE A 215 17.71 -22.22 7.34
CA PHE A 215 18.44 -21.26 8.16
C PHE A 215 19.64 -21.92 8.83
N ALA A 216 20.82 -21.31 8.71
CA ALA A 216 21.98 -21.74 9.47
C ALA A 216 21.95 -21.19 10.90
N ASN A 217 22.64 -21.89 11.81
CA ASN A 217 22.85 -21.44 13.19
C ASN A 217 21.56 -21.15 14.00
N ASP A 218 20.44 -21.74 13.58
CA ASP A 218 19.11 -21.57 14.19
C ASP A 218 18.69 -20.10 14.31
N ASN A 219 18.94 -19.31 13.26
CA ASN A 219 18.62 -17.89 13.26
C ASN A 219 18.08 -17.40 11.92
N MET A 220 16.94 -16.70 11.98
CA MET A 220 16.18 -16.23 10.81
C MET A 220 16.97 -15.33 9.85
N ASN A 221 18.04 -14.68 10.33
CA ASN A 221 18.91 -13.83 9.52
C ASN A 221 19.95 -14.62 8.71
N HIS A 222 20.16 -15.90 9.01
CA HIS A 222 21.12 -16.76 8.32
C HIS A 222 20.46 -17.64 7.26
N LEU A 223 19.71 -17.01 6.35
CA LEU A 223 19.01 -17.70 5.27
C LEU A 223 20.01 -18.29 4.26
N LEU A 224 19.84 -19.57 3.94
CA LEU A 224 20.71 -20.32 3.03
C LEU A 224 20.31 -20.11 1.56
N ALA A 225 21.25 -19.71 0.73
CA ALA A 225 21.07 -19.67 -0.72
C ALA A 225 20.85 -21.08 -1.28
N GLY A 226 19.94 -21.21 -2.25
CA GLY A 226 19.51 -22.48 -2.84
C GLY A 226 18.42 -23.20 -2.06
N ALA A 227 18.05 -22.71 -0.87
CA ALA A 227 16.98 -23.31 -0.09
C ALA A 227 15.61 -23.12 -0.78
N MET A 228 14.75 -24.13 -0.64
CA MET A 228 13.33 -24.06 -0.95
C MET A 228 12.56 -23.86 0.35
N LEU A 229 11.88 -22.74 0.49
CA LEU A 229 11.00 -22.42 1.59
C LEU A 229 9.62 -23.01 1.31
N LYS A 230 9.06 -23.77 2.25
CA LYS A 230 7.69 -24.26 2.25
C LYS A 230 6.77 -23.19 2.83
N LEU A 231 5.61 -23.04 2.23
CA LEU A 231 4.54 -22.15 2.69
C LEU A 231 3.33 -23.02 3.03
N PRO A 232 3.23 -23.54 4.27
CA PRO A 232 2.02 -24.22 4.70
C PRO A 232 0.78 -23.29 4.64
N PRO A 233 -0.44 -23.81 4.81
CA PRO A 233 -1.58 -22.96 5.08
C PRO A 233 -1.41 -22.29 6.45
N VAL A 234 -1.73 -21.00 6.53
CA VAL A 234 -1.67 -20.25 7.78
C VAL A 234 -2.77 -20.74 8.73
N ASN A 235 -2.38 -21.24 9.90
CA ASN A 235 -3.31 -21.56 10.97
C ASN A 235 -3.24 -20.47 12.06
N PRO A 236 -4.28 -19.61 12.19
CA PRO A 236 -4.31 -18.51 13.15
C PRO A 236 -4.08 -18.94 14.61
N GLU A 237 -4.45 -20.18 14.97
CA GLU A 237 -4.30 -20.69 16.34
C GLU A 237 -2.85 -21.03 16.72
N THR A 238 -1.98 -21.17 15.73
CA THR A 238 -0.56 -21.55 15.91
C THR A 238 0.40 -20.40 15.67
N LEU A 239 -0.11 -19.23 15.25
CA LEU A 239 0.71 -18.05 14.99
C LEU A 239 0.96 -17.28 16.29
N PRO A 240 2.19 -16.78 16.50
CA PRO A 240 2.44 -15.83 17.56
C PRO A 240 1.65 -14.53 17.33
N THR A 241 1.31 -13.85 18.42
CA THR A 241 0.75 -12.50 18.34
C THR A 241 1.76 -11.54 17.69
N ALA A 242 1.29 -10.40 17.17
CA ALA A 242 2.18 -9.41 16.56
C ALA A 242 3.28 -8.93 17.53
N PHE A 243 2.95 -8.81 18.82
CA PHE A 243 3.90 -8.44 19.86
C PHE A 243 4.95 -9.52 20.10
N GLU A 244 4.54 -10.78 20.27
CA GLU A 244 5.47 -11.91 20.47
C GLU A 244 6.37 -12.14 19.25
N ALA A 245 5.81 -12.01 18.04
CA ALA A 245 6.58 -12.13 16.81
C ALA A 245 7.67 -11.07 16.73
N SER A 246 7.32 -9.82 17.05
CA SER A 246 8.28 -8.71 17.08
C SER A 246 9.39 -8.95 18.10
N GLN A 247 9.07 -9.40 19.32
CA GLN A 247 10.06 -9.75 20.33
C GLN A 247 11.01 -10.88 19.88
N LEU A 248 10.50 -11.90 19.18
CA LEU A 248 11.31 -12.98 18.64
C LEU A 248 12.26 -12.47 17.53
N VAL A 249 11.76 -11.64 16.61
CA VAL A 249 12.59 -11.04 15.55
C VAL A 249 13.72 -10.21 16.17
N ASP A 250 13.41 -9.37 17.17
CA ASP A 250 14.41 -8.57 17.89
C ASP A 250 15.49 -9.44 18.55
N GLU A 251 15.10 -10.54 19.19
CA GLU A 251 16.05 -11.46 19.82
C GLU A 251 16.99 -12.11 18.79
N HIS A 252 16.44 -12.60 17.68
CA HIS A 252 17.25 -13.16 16.60
C HIS A 252 18.18 -12.12 15.96
N TYR A 253 17.74 -10.86 15.83
CA TYR A 253 18.59 -9.77 15.39
C TYR A 253 19.74 -9.51 16.37
N ARG A 254 19.47 -9.48 17.68
CA ARG A 254 20.52 -9.31 18.71
C ARG A 254 21.56 -10.42 18.69
N LEU A 255 21.12 -11.67 18.55
CA LEU A 255 22.01 -12.83 18.48
C LEU A 255 22.86 -12.84 17.21
N TRP A 256 22.33 -12.33 16.10
CA TRP A 256 23.05 -12.16 14.85
C TRP A 256 24.20 -11.15 15.01
N ILE A 257 23.90 -9.95 15.54
CA ILE A 257 24.92 -8.90 15.77
C ILE A 257 26.03 -9.36 16.72
N GLN A 258 25.69 -10.07 17.81
CA GLN A 258 26.72 -10.53 18.77
C GLN A 258 27.71 -11.54 18.15
N ARG A 259 27.24 -12.39 17.23
CA ARG A 259 28.10 -13.39 16.57
C ARG A 259 28.99 -12.80 15.48
N GLU A 260 28.57 -11.73 14.80
CA GLU A 260 29.44 -11.04 13.81
C GLU A 260 30.58 -10.25 14.47
N VAL A 261 30.45 -9.92 15.77
CA VAL A 261 31.45 -9.15 16.53
C VAL A 261 32.50 -10.06 17.19
N THR A 262 32.29 -11.38 17.22
CA THR A 262 33.26 -12.32 17.82
C THR A 262 34.11 -12.97 16.72
N PRO A 263 35.44 -12.74 16.66
CA PRO A 263 36.33 -13.21 15.59
C PRO A 263 36.58 -14.73 15.59
#